data_AF-A0A371D693-F1
#
_entry.id   AF-A0A371D693-F1
#
_cell.length_a   1.000
_cell.length_b   1.000
_cell.length_c   1.000
_cell.angle_alpha   90.00
_cell.angle_beta   90.00
_cell.angle_gamma   90.00
#
_symmetry.space_group_name_H-M   'P 1'
#
loop_
_entity.id
_entity.type
_entity.pdbx_description
1 polymer ?
#
loop_
_entity_poly.entity_id
_entity_poly.type
_entity_poly.pdbx_seq_one_letter_code
_entity_poly.pdbx_strand_id
1 'polypeptide(L)'
;MIEVIGLARLTDKQGLLSVAFYDCVTGINPSILTNGWVREDGIFVRLNMDDMRRCLEGQRCLCRESKKRILDMVTLARSFDCLTAARCKDAVPAFCRETAYKPVESAVDGVLKETWSSIGQDAQRFKPCQACVTKIQERENTHCRAIWRRLPEFFDLDGTHDDGGLRA
;
A
#
# COMPACT_ATOMS: atom_id res chain seq x y z
N MET A 1 6.30 -7.37 14.44
CA MET A 1 5.11 -6.70 13.83
C MET A 1 3.81 -7.41 14.17
N ILE A 2 3.75 -8.75 14.06
CA ILE A 2 2.64 -9.53 14.64
C ILE A 2 2.44 -9.20 16.14
N GLU A 3 3.53 -9.06 16.90
CA GLU A 3 3.46 -8.68 18.32
C GLU A 3 2.93 -7.25 18.55
N VAL A 4 3.10 -6.35 17.57
CA VAL A 4 2.60 -4.97 17.67
C VAL A 4 1.07 -4.96 17.67
N ILE A 5 0.43 -5.90 16.96
CA ILE A 5 -1.03 -6.08 17.02
C ILE A 5 -1.45 -6.48 18.44
N GLY A 6 -0.73 -7.42 19.05
CA GLY A 6 -0.96 -7.83 20.45
C GLY A 6 -0.78 -6.66 21.43
N LEU A 7 0.32 -5.91 21.31
CA LEU A 7 0.60 -4.75 22.16
C LEU A 7 -0.42 -3.63 21.97
N ALA A 8 -0.83 -3.35 20.74
CA ALA A 8 -1.84 -2.34 20.43
C ALA A 8 -3.17 -2.66 21.10
N ARG A 9 -3.58 -3.94 21.11
CA ARG A 9 -4.77 -4.40 21.82
C ARG A 9 -4.63 -4.31 23.34
N LEU A 10 -3.50 -4.77 23.89
CA LEU A 10 -3.25 -4.74 25.33
C LEU A 10 -3.18 -3.33 25.90
N THR A 11 -2.76 -2.35 25.09
CA THR A 11 -2.60 -0.96 25.51
C THR A 11 -3.75 -0.05 25.05
N ASP A 12 -4.80 -0.62 24.47
CA ASP A 12 -5.95 0.10 23.88
C ASP A 12 -5.53 1.22 22.89
N LYS A 13 -4.44 1.00 22.16
CA LYS A 13 -3.94 1.91 21.14
C LYS A 13 -4.47 1.52 19.76
N GLN A 14 -5.77 1.64 19.56
CA GLN A 14 -6.43 1.21 18.32
C GLN A 14 -5.86 1.89 17.05
N GLY A 15 -5.42 3.15 17.15
CA GLY A 15 -4.78 3.86 16.03
C GLY A 15 -3.49 3.19 15.54
N LEU A 16 -2.84 2.35 16.34
CA LEU A 16 -1.64 1.60 15.97
C LEU A 16 -1.96 0.32 15.19
N LEU A 17 -3.19 -0.21 15.28
CA LEU A 17 -3.57 -1.46 14.63
C LEU A 17 -3.46 -1.37 13.11
N SER A 18 -4.01 -0.32 12.51
CA SER A 18 -4.00 -0.15 11.05
C SER A 18 -2.57 -0.13 10.49
N VAL A 19 -1.64 0.51 11.19
CA VAL A 19 -0.23 0.55 10.83
C VAL A 19 0.41 -0.83 11.00
N ALA A 20 0.17 -1.51 12.12
CA ALA A 20 0.72 -2.83 12.38
C ALA A 20 0.25 -3.87 11.35
N PHE A 21 -1.02 -3.83 10.96
CA PHE A 21 -1.57 -4.69 9.90
C PHE A 21 -1.00 -4.35 8.53
N TYR A 22 -0.89 -3.06 8.20
CA TYR A 22 -0.23 -2.61 6.96
C TYR A 22 1.18 -3.17 6.88
N ASP A 23 1.96 -3.00 7.94
CA ASP A 23 3.32 -3.49 7.92
C ASP A 23 3.38 -5.03 7.87
N CYS A 24 2.43 -5.74 8.49
CA CYS A 24 2.34 -7.21 8.36
C CYS A 24 2.18 -7.66 6.91
N VAL A 25 1.39 -6.96 6.10
CA VAL A 25 1.13 -7.35 4.71
C VAL A 25 2.20 -6.87 3.73
N THR A 26 2.95 -5.82 4.07
CA THR A 26 4.03 -5.30 3.21
C THR A 26 5.43 -5.78 3.60
N GLY A 27 5.69 -5.99 4.89
CA GLY A 27 7.04 -6.16 5.43
C GLY A 27 7.38 -7.56 5.96
N ILE A 28 6.45 -8.51 5.93
CA ILE A 28 6.68 -9.88 6.41
C ILE A 28 6.60 -10.86 5.23
N ASN A 29 7.52 -11.83 5.21
CA ASN A 29 7.48 -12.94 4.27
C ASN A 29 6.14 -13.73 4.41
N PRO A 30 5.46 -14.10 3.31
CA PRO A 30 4.21 -14.84 3.37
C PRO A 30 4.25 -16.09 4.26
N SER A 31 5.35 -16.84 4.26
CA SER A 31 5.53 -18.02 5.10
C SER A 31 5.58 -17.69 6.60
N ILE A 32 6.20 -16.57 6.98
CA ILE A 32 6.23 -16.11 8.38
C ILE A 32 4.85 -15.57 8.77
N LEU A 33 4.18 -14.87 7.86
CA LEU A 33 2.83 -14.38 8.08
C LEU A 33 1.90 -15.57 8.40
N THR A 34 1.88 -16.61 7.56
CA THR A 34 0.99 -17.77 7.71
C THR A 34 1.38 -18.74 8.82
N ASN A 35 2.67 -19.06 8.94
CA ASN A 35 3.13 -20.12 9.84
C ASN A 35 3.59 -19.59 11.20
N GLY A 36 3.76 -18.28 11.34
CA GLY A 36 4.40 -17.70 12.52
C GLY A 36 5.91 -17.96 12.55
N TRP A 37 6.52 -17.64 13.68
CA TRP A 37 7.95 -17.81 13.93
C TRP A 37 8.22 -17.99 15.43
N VAL A 38 9.40 -18.50 15.78
CA VAL A 38 9.85 -18.66 17.17
C VAL A 38 10.79 -17.52 17.52
N ARG A 39 10.47 -16.81 18.60
CA ARG A 39 11.30 -15.73 19.16
C ARG A 39 12.58 -16.27 19.80
N GLU A 40 13.52 -15.38 20.07
CA GLU A 40 14.78 -15.71 20.77
C GLU A 40 14.54 -16.33 22.17
N ASP A 41 13.44 -15.97 22.83
CA ASP A 41 13.03 -16.52 24.12
C ASP A 41 12.30 -17.88 24.02
N GLY A 42 12.21 -18.45 22.82
CA GLY A 42 11.52 -19.71 22.55
C GLY A 42 10.00 -19.59 22.42
N ILE A 43 9.43 -18.39 22.55
CA ILE A 43 7.98 -18.18 22.41
C ILE A 43 7.59 -18.21 20.94
N PHE A 44 6.60 -19.03 20.62
CA PHE A 44 6.01 -19.08 19.28
C PHE A 44 5.02 -17.94 19.07
N VAL A 45 5.25 -17.15 18.02
CA VAL A 45 4.44 -15.98 17.66
C VAL A 45 3.76 -16.22 16.33
N ARG A 46 2.43 -16.07 16.30
CA ARG A 46 1.61 -16.14 15.10
C ARG A 46 0.39 -15.25 15.20
N LEU A 47 -0.17 -14.89 14.06
CA LEU A 47 -1.50 -14.31 14.01
C LEU A 47 -2.55 -15.35 14.40
N ASN A 48 -3.61 -14.89 15.07
CA ASN A 48 -4.82 -15.69 15.18
C ASN A 48 -5.57 -15.71 13.83
N MET A 49 -6.62 -16.52 13.72
CA MET A 49 -7.35 -16.67 12.45
C MET A 49 -8.04 -15.39 12.00
N ASP A 50 -8.56 -14.59 12.93
CA ASP A 50 -9.24 -13.33 12.59
C ASP A 50 -8.26 -12.29 12.04
N ASP A 51 -7.08 -12.18 12.64
CA ASP A 51 -6.02 -11.27 12.21
C ASP A 51 -5.42 -11.72 10.88
N MET A 52 -5.30 -13.04 10.67
CA MET A 52 -4.91 -13.59 9.38
C MET A 52 -5.92 -13.18 8.30
N ARG A 53 -7.23 -13.33 8.56
CA ARG A 53 -8.29 -12.91 7.64
C ARG A 53 -8.18 -11.40 7.33
N ARG A 54 -7.97 -10.56 8.35
CA ARG A 54 -7.79 -9.11 8.20
C ARG A 54 -6.58 -8.78 7.32
N CYS A 55 -5.45 -9.46 7.53
CA CYS A 55 -4.27 -9.31 6.66
C CYS A 55 -4.57 -9.64 5.20
N LEU A 56 -5.23 -10.78 4.93
CA LEU A 56 -5.55 -11.20 3.56
C LEU A 56 -6.52 -10.23 2.87
N GLU A 57 -7.54 -9.77 3.58
CA GLU A 57 -8.49 -8.79 3.07
C GLU A 57 -7.85 -7.43 2.83
N GLY A 58 -7.01 -6.97 3.76
CA GLY A 58 -6.25 -5.74 3.61
C GLY A 58 -5.27 -5.80 2.44
N GLN A 59 -4.60 -6.94 2.23
CA GLN A 59 -3.72 -7.15 1.08
C GLN A 59 -4.50 -7.03 -0.24
N ARG A 60 -5.69 -7.65 -0.32
CA ARG A 60 -6.59 -7.55 -1.48
C ARG A 60 -7.01 -6.09 -1.74
N CYS A 61 -7.41 -5.37 -0.69
CA CYS A 61 -7.81 -3.97 -0.80
C CYS A 61 -6.65 -3.06 -1.25
N LEU A 62 -5.47 -3.21 -0.66
CA LEU A 62 -4.27 -2.47 -1.03
C LEU A 62 -3.84 -2.76 -2.47
N CYS A 63 -3.88 -4.01 -2.92
CA CYS A 63 -3.60 -4.36 -4.32
C CYS A 63 -4.54 -3.63 -5.30
N ARG A 64 -5.82 -3.51 -4.94
CA ARG A 64 -6.82 -2.79 -5.74
C ARG A 64 -6.51 -1.29 -5.79
N GLU A 65 -6.16 -0.68 -4.66
CA GLU A 65 -5.77 0.74 -4.62
C GLU A 65 -4.46 1.01 -5.36
N SER A 66 -3.50 0.08 -5.32
CA SER A 66 -2.27 0.12 -6.15
C SER A 66 -2.58 0.28 -7.63
N LYS A 67 -3.47 -0.59 -8.14
CA LYS A 67 -3.88 -0.60 -9.56
C LYS A 67 -4.61 0.69 -9.94
N LYS A 68 -5.53 1.15 -9.09
CA LYS A 68 -6.24 2.43 -9.31
C LYS A 68 -5.25 3.60 -9.39
N ARG A 69 -4.27 3.65 -8.51
CA ARG A 69 -3.24 4.70 -8.50
C ARG A 69 -2.41 4.68 -9.79
N ILE A 70 -1.99 3.51 -10.27
CA ILE A 70 -1.27 3.39 -11.54
C ILE A 70 -2.13 3.91 -12.71
N LEU A 71 -3.39 3.49 -12.80
CA LEU A 71 -4.30 3.95 -13.86
C LEU A 71 -4.56 5.46 -13.81
N ASP A 72 -4.68 6.02 -12.60
CA ASP A 72 -4.86 7.45 -12.42
C ASP A 72 -3.62 8.23 -12.85
N MET A 73 -2.41 7.75 -12.56
CA MET A 73 -1.17 8.38 -13.05
C MET A 73 -1.07 8.36 -14.57
N VAL A 74 -1.40 7.23 -15.21
CA VAL A 74 -1.45 7.16 -16.68
C VAL A 74 -2.49 8.12 -17.26
N THR A 75 -3.64 8.28 -16.59
CA THR A 75 -4.69 9.22 -16.99
C THR A 75 -4.25 10.67 -16.81
N LEU A 76 -3.62 10.99 -15.68
CA LEU A 76 -3.01 12.29 -15.41
C LEU A 76 -2.00 12.64 -16.51
N ALA A 77 -1.15 11.70 -16.91
CA ALA A 77 -0.15 11.94 -17.93
C ALA A 77 -0.75 12.39 -19.27
N ARG A 78 -1.87 11.78 -19.69
CA ARG A 78 -2.59 12.17 -20.92
C ARG A 78 -3.08 13.62 -20.90
N SER A 79 -3.36 14.15 -19.71
CA SER A 79 -3.79 15.54 -19.51
C SER A 79 -2.64 16.56 -19.47
N PHE A 80 -1.38 16.14 -19.58
CA PHE A 80 -0.26 17.07 -19.55
C PHE A 80 -0.29 18.04 -20.73
N ASP A 81 -0.24 19.31 -20.36
CA ASP A 81 -0.12 20.44 -21.27
C ASP A 81 1.13 21.23 -20.88
N CYS A 82 2.23 20.97 -21.58
CA CYS A 82 3.53 21.58 -21.36
C CYS A 82 4.29 21.64 -22.68
N LEU A 83 5.37 22.43 -22.75
CA LEU A 83 6.18 22.57 -23.97
C LEU A 83 6.77 21.24 -24.50
N THR A 84 6.86 20.22 -23.64
CA THR A 84 7.33 18.87 -24.00
C THR A 84 6.26 17.81 -23.77
N ALA A 85 4.99 18.15 -24.02
CA ALA A 85 3.84 17.32 -23.70
C ALA A 85 3.93 15.89 -24.24
N ALA A 86 4.37 15.71 -25.50
CA ALA A 86 4.54 14.36 -26.08
C ALA A 86 5.48 13.49 -25.22
N ARG A 87 6.68 14.02 -24.89
CA ARG A 87 7.65 13.32 -24.02
C ARG A 87 7.09 13.06 -22.62
N CYS A 88 6.42 14.04 -22.01
CA CYS A 88 5.89 13.89 -20.65
C CYS A 88 4.71 12.89 -20.60
N LYS A 89 3.88 12.84 -21.64
CA LYS A 89 2.80 11.85 -21.81
C LYS A 89 3.35 10.43 -21.89
N ASP A 90 4.46 10.24 -22.59
CA ASP A 90 5.09 8.93 -22.78
C ASP A 90 5.92 8.46 -21.58
N ALA A 91 6.43 9.41 -20.78
CA ALA A 91 7.27 9.11 -19.62
C ALA A 91 6.58 8.27 -18.55
N VAL A 92 5.32 8.56 -18.24
CA VAL A 92 4.58 7.84 -17.19
C VAL A 92 4.31 6.37 -17.58
N PRO A 93 3.73 6.05 -18.76
CA PRO A 93 3.59 4.67 -19.21
C PRO A 93 4.93 3.94 -19.36
N ALA A 94 6.00 4.63 -19.77
CA ALA A 94 7.33 4.04 -19.83
C ALA A 94 7.83 3.64 -18.44
N PHE A 95 7.71 4.54 -17.46
CA PHE A 95 8.05 4.28 -16.06
C PHE A 95 7.22 3.13 -15.48
N CYS A 96 5.91 3.06 -15.78
CA CYS A 96 5.07 1.92 -15.38
C CYS A 96 5.61 0.60 -15.92
N ARG A 97 6.02 0.56 -17.19
CA ARG A 97 6.59 -0.67 -17.78
C ARG A 97 7.90 -1.03 -17.09
N GLU A 98 8.82 -0.08 -16.96
CA GLU A 98 10.13 -0.28 -16.34
C GLU A 98 10.03 -0.74 -14.87
N THR A 99 9.01 -0.29 -14.14
CA THR A 99 8.76 -0.70 -12.75
C THR A 99 7.95 -2.00 -12.64
N ALA A 100 6.99 -2.24 -13.54
CA ALA A 100 6.17 -3.47 -13.55
C ALA A 100 6.98 -4.74 -13.87
N TYR A 101 8.13 -4.61 -14.53
CA TYR A 101 9.03 -5.75 -14.81
C TYR A 101 10.04 -6.02 -13.70
N LYS A 102 10.11 -5.19 -12.65
CA LYS A 102 10.93 -5.50 -11.48
C LYS A 102 10.18 -6.55 -10.65
N PRO A 103 10.84 -7.65 -10.19
CA PRO A 103 10.23 -8.54 -9.22
C PRO A 103 9.91 -7.71 -7.98
N VAL A 104 8.63 -7.49 -7.72
CA VAL A 104 8.20 -6.87 -6.46
C VAL A 104 8.03 -8.02 -5.48
N GLU A 105 8.74 -7.99 -4.36
CA GLU A 105 8.62 -9.02 -3.31
C GLU A 105 7.18 -9.13 -2.77
N SER A 106 6.38 -8.07 -2.91
CA SER A 106 4.96 -8.07 -2.60
C SER A 106 4.17 -7.08 -3.47
N ALA A 107 3.01 -7.50 -3.99
CA ALA A 107 2.14 -6.64 -4.82
C ALA A 107 1.61 -5.40 -4.08
N VAL A 108 1.69 -5.39 -2.74
CA VAL A 108 1.28 -4.27 -1.89
C VAL A 108 2.42 -3.33 -1.51
N ASP A 109 3.66 -3.71 -1.79
CA ASP A 109 4.84 -3.04 -1.25
C ASP A 109 5.01 -1.60 -1.77
N GLY A 110 4.38 -1.27 -2.90
CA GLY A 110 4.36 0.07 -3.48
C GLY A 110 3.20 0.96 -3.02
N VAL A 111 2.18 0.46 -2.32
CA VAL A 111 0.88 1.16 -2.22
C VAL A 111 0.94 2.48 -1.43
N LEU A 112 1.68 2.51 -0.33
CA LEU A 112 1.89 3.73 0.47
C LEU A 112 3.33 4.27 0.39
N LYS A 113 4.24 3.55 -0.29
CA LYS A 113 5.57 4.08 -0.60
C LYS A 113 5.49 5.11 -1.73
N GLU A 114 6.27 6.19 -1.61
CA GLU A 114 6.45 7.21 -2.65
C GLU A 114 7.23 6.59 -3.82
N THR A 115 6.50 5.97 -4.74
CA THR A 115 7.04 5.24 -5.89
C THR A 115 7.12 6.12 -7.12
N TRP A 116 6.38 7.22 -7.15
CA TRP A 116 6.37 8.17 -8.28
C TRP A 116 7.25 9.39 -8.04
N SER A 117 7.64 9.67 -6.79
CA SER A 117 8.55 10.75 -6.45
C SER A 117 9.90 10.65 -7.16
N SER A 118 10.35 9.42 -7.48
CA SER A 118 11.60 9.16 -8.19
C SER A 118 11.50 9.24 -9.71
N ILE A 119 10.32 9.45 -10.32
CA ILE A 119 10.16 9.41 -11.78
C ILE A 119 11.06 10.42 -12.52
N GLY A 120 11.40 11.55 -11.90
CA GLY A 120 12.35 12.51 -12.47
C GLY A 120 13.81 12.00 -12.53
N GLN A 121 14.16 11.07 -11.64
CA GLN A 121 15.50 10.51 -11.50
C GLN A 121 15.62 9.18 -12.26
N ASP A 122 14.66 8.29 -12.02
CA ASP A 122 14.68 6.87 -12.40
C ASP A 122 14.18 6.60 -13.82
N ALA A 123 13.43 7.51 -14.44
CA ALA A 123 12.93 7.29 -15.78
C ALA A 123 14.09 7.27 -16.77
N GLN A 124 14.39 6.07 -17.30
CA GLN A 124 15.57 5.85 -18.14
C GLN A 124 15.37 6.40 -19.55
N ARG A 125 14.16 6.22 -20.09
CA ARG A 125 13.86 6.55 -21.49
C ARG A 125 13.36 7.97 -21.70
N PHE A 126 12.48 8.43 -20.82
CA PHE A 126 11.84 9.74 -20.95
C PHE A 126 11.69 10.38 -19.57
N LYS A 127 12.36 11.51 -19.36
CA LYS A 127 12.19 12.30 -18.14
C LYS A 127 11.09 13.33 -18.34
N PRO A 128 10.04 13.35 -17.49
CA PRO A 128 9.06 14.44 -17.51
C PRO A 128 9.75 15.78 -17.20
N CYS A 129 9.20 16.89 -17.68
CA CYS A 129 9.66 18.20 -17.22
C CYS A 129 9.31 18.41 -15.75
N GLN A 130 9.99 19.35 -15.08
CA GLN A 130 9.79 19.60 -13.65
C GLN A 130 8.32 19.91 -13.30
N ALA A 131 7.63 20.68 -14.13
CA ALA A 131 6.21 20.99 -13.90
C ALA A 131 5.31 19.73 -13.92
N CYS A 132 5.60 18.74 -14.79
CA CYS A 132 4.87 17.48 -14.82
C CYS A 132 5.26 16.58 -13.64
N VAL A 133 6.53 16.57 -13.22
CA VAL A 133 6.97 15.88 -12.00
C VAL A 133 6.23 16.40 -10.77
N THR A 134 6.11 17.72 -10.60
CA THR A 134 5.35 18.31 -9.49
C THR A 134 3.88 17.86 -9.49
N LYS A 135 3.21 17.87 -10.65
CA LYS A 135 1.83 17.36 -10.76
C LYS A 135 1.69 15.89 -10.37
N ILE A 136 2.67 15.06 -10.75
CA ILE A 136 2.72 13.64 -10.37
C ILE A 136 2.88 13.49 -8.86
N GLN A 137 3.80 14.21 -8.25
CA GLN A 137 4.05 14.20 -6.80
C GLN A 137 2.82 14.68 -6.00
N GLU A 138 2.17 15.76 -6.44
CA GLU A 138 0.92 16.24 -5.83
C GLU A 138 -0.18 15.19 -5.90
N ARG A 139 -0.32 14.51 -7.04
CA ARG A 139 -1.30 13.44 -7.21
C ARG A 139 -0.96 12.23 -6.34
N GLU A 140 0.31 11.84 -6.26
CA GLU A 140 0.76 10.73 -5.43
C GLU A 140 0.48 11.00 -3.96
N ASN A 141 0.86 12.18 -3.46
CA ASN A 141 0.60 12.59 -2.09
C ASN A 141 -0.90 12.61 -1.75
N THR A 142 -1.74 12.97 -2.72
CA THR A 142 -3.19 12.93 -2.56
C THR A 142 -3.69 11.48 -2.41
N HIS A 143 -3.20 10.56 -3.25
CA HIS A 143 -3.53 9.14 -3.13
C HIS A 143 -3.03 8.53 -1.83
N CYS A 144 -1.75 8.72 -1.48
CA CYS A 144 -1.19 8.17 -0.25
C CYS A 144 -1.97 8.65 0.98
N ARG A 145 -2.32 9.94 1.06
CA ARG A 145 -3.15 10.46 2.16
C ARG A 145 -4.56 9.85 2.18
N ALA A 146 -5.18 9.66 1.01
CA ALA A 146 -6.50 9.04 0.92
C ALA A 146 -6.48 7.57 1.36
N ILE A 147 -5.47 6.80 0.94
CA ILE A 147 -5.29 5.40 1.32
C ILE A 147 -4.98 5.29 2.82
N TRP A 148 -4.10 6.14 3.36
CA TRP A 148 -3.78 6.18 4.80
C TRP A 148 -5.03 6.42 5.67
N ARG A 149 -5.92 7.32 5.26
CA ARG A 149 -7.17 7.58 6.00
C ARG A 149 -8.12 6.39 6.01
N ARG A 150 -8.13 5.61 4.92
CA ARG A 150 -9.01 4.44 4.72
C ARG A 150 -8.37 3.13 5.16
N LEU A 151 -7.14 3.18 5.66
CA LEU A 151 -6.41 2.01 6.10
C LEU A 151 -7.17 1.17 7.16
N PRO A 152 -7.88 1.76 8.14
CA PRO A 152 -8.73 0.99 9.05
C PRO A 152 -9.80 0.16 8.31
N GLU A 153 -10.46 0.72 7.30
CA GLU A 153 -11.49 0.04 6.48
C GLU A 153 -10.92 -1.21 5.80
N PHE A 154 -9.68 -1.14 5.31
CA PHE A 154 -9.04 -2.26 4.61
C PHE A 154 -8.75 -3.44 5.52
N PHE A 155 -8.54 -3.19 6.81
CA PHE A 155 -8.27 -4.21 7.82
C PHE A 155 -9.47 -4.50 8.72
N ASP A 156 -10.65 -4.02 8.34
CA ASP A 156 -11.91 -4.26 9.05
C ASP A 156 -11.91 -3.71 10.50
N LEU A 157 -11.21 -2.59 10.71
CA LEU A 157 -10.97 -1.99 12.03
C LEU A 157 -11.91 -0.81 12.36
N ASP A 158 -12.80 -0.44 11.44
CA ASP A 158 -13.70 0.71 11.60
C ASP A 158 -14.95 0.41 12.47
N GLY A 159 -15.09 -0.82 12.96
CA GLY A 159 -16.16 -1.23 13.87
C GLY A 159 -17.56 -1.26 13.24
N THR A 160 -17.65 -1.24 11.90
CA THR A 160 -18.94 -1.18 11.19
C THR A 160 -19.54 -2.54 10.83
N HIS A 161 -18.97 -3.65 11.30
CA HIS A 161 -19.65 -4.94 11.24
C HIS A 161 -20.70 -5.04 12.34
N ASP A 162 -21.95 -4.84 11.92
CA ASP A 162 -23.19 -5.21 12.59
C ASP A 162 -23.03 -6.60 13.23
N ASP A 163 -22.93 -6.63 14.56
CA ASP A 163 -23.16 -7.82 15.35
C ASP A 163 -24.61 -8.23 15.10
N GLY A 164 -24.81 -9.06 14.06
CA GLY A 164 -26.02 -9.83 13.86
C GLY A 164 -26.21 -10.73 15.07
N GLY A 165 -26.78 -10.16 16.13
CA GLY A 165 -27.08 -10.82 17.38
C GLY A 165 -27.96 -12.01 17.14
N LEU A 166 -27.37 -13.20 17.13
CA LEU A 166 -28.09 -14.43 17.38
C LEU A 166 -28.34 -14.53 18.88
N ARG A 167 -29.44 -13.93 19.33
CA ARG A 167 -30.20 -14.46 20.46
C ARG A 167 -31.23 -15.44 19.89
N ALA A 168 -30.97 -16.72 20.08
CA ALA A 168 -31.97 -17.77 20.15
C ALA A 168 -31.66 -18.63 21.37
#